data_AF-L7IY19-F1
#
_entry.id   AF-L7IY19-F1
#
_cell.length_a   1.000
_cell.length_b   1.000
_cell.length_c   1.000
_cell.angle_alpha   90.00
_cell.angle_beta   90.00
_cell.angle_gamma   90.00
#
_symmetry.space_group_name_H-M   'P 1'
#
loop_
_entity.id
_entity.type
_entity.pdbx_description
1 polymer ?
#
loop_
_entity_poly.entity_id
_entity_poly.type
_entity_poly.pdbx_seq_one_letter_code
_entity_poly.pdbx_strand_id
1 'polypeptide(L)'
;MRFTSAIVIALVGAAQASPIAAPEPVLNTVGLDVPIEARAILSGGEEAAVLDKRIEPITTSILVAAGSAAATAAVDAAVKAIGNAIKGLQNWDKAREEFTKKVTAEMWAKADKKAFSAAVCYNMGYDAPNIDGKTSVQIKSGLLKTSYDCFFMKAGANTFQAKGDGGFQNLAAQHDSRCTYDKKAVKLTCK
;
A
#
# COMPACT_ATOMS: atom_id res chain seq x y z
N MET A 1 -52.11 49.98 17.88
CA MET A 1 -50.66 50.22 17.80
C MET A 1 -50.35 50.84 16.43
N ARG A 2 -49.28 51.64 16.30
CA ARG A 2 -49.06 52.52 15.12
C ARG A 2 -48.37 51.79 13.94
N PHE A 3 -48.68 52.23 12.72
CA PHE A 3 -48.01 51.86 11.47
C PHE A 3 -46.82 52.79 11.15
N THR A 4 -45.75 52.25 10.56
CA THR A 4 -44.74 52.80 9.61
C THR A 4 -43.52 51.86 9.64
N SER A 5 -42.67 51.69 8.62
CA SER A 5 -42.75 51.91 7.16
C SER A 5 -41.72 51.00 6.48
N ALA A 6 -41.89 50.68 5.20
CA ALA A 6 -40.88 49.97 4.41
C ALA A 6 -39.80 50.93 3.88
N ILE A 7 -38.56 50.44 3.75
CA ILE A 7 -37.56 50.97 2.82
C ILE A 7 -36.95 49.79 2.04
N VAL A 8 -36.87 49.95 0.72
CA VAL A 8 -36.27 49.04 -0.26
C VAL A 8 -35.00 49.72 -0.80
N ILE A 9 -33.92 48.96 -1.03
CA ILE A 9 -32.74 49.21 -1.92
C ILE A 9 -31.67 48.14 -1.57
N ALA A 10 -30.85 47.57 -2.46
CA ALA A 10 -30.98 47.24 -3.88
C ALA A 10 -29.90 46.20 -4.28
N LEU A 11 -30.17 45.46 -5.37
CA LEU A 11 -29.35 44.51 -6.16
C LEU A 11 -27.81 44.57 -6.09
N VAL A 12 -27.20 43.43 -5.69
CA VAL A 12 -25.98 42.76 -6.25
C VAL A 12 -26.11 41.25 -5.90
N GLY A 13 -25.65 40.23 -6.65
CA GLY A 13 -25.15 40.16 -8.03
C GLY A 13 -24.23 38.93 -8.26
N ALA A 14 -24.53 38.07 -9.26
CA ALA A 14 -23.84 36.81 -9.64
C ALA A 14 -23.87 35.67 -8.58
N ALA A 15 -23.79 34.37 -8.93
CA ALA A 15 -23.65 33.71 -10.22
C ALA A 15 -24.57 32.46 -10.31
N GLN A 16 -25.00 32.08 -11.51
CA GLN A 16 -25.80 30.86 -11.73
C GLN A 16 -24.89 29.66 -11.93
N ALA A 17 -24.92 28.70 -11.01
CA ALA A 17 -24.26 27.40 -11.16
C ALA A 17 -25.30 26.34 -11.54
N SER A 18 -25.43 26.06 -12.84
CA SER A 18 -26.22 24.92 -13.32
C SER A 18 -25.51 23.60 -12.97
N PRO A 19 -26.24 22.56 -12.54
CA PRO A 19 -25.63 21.23 -12.38
C PRO A 19 -25.27 20.65 -13.75
N ILE A 20 -23.97 20.48 -14.00
CA ILE A 20 -23.48 19.72 -15.16
C ILE A 20 -23.73 18.24 -14.87
N ALA A 21 -24.58 17.61 -15.67
CA ALA A 21 -24.81 16.17 -15.62
C ALA A 21 -23.51 15.41 -15.93
N ALA A 22 -23.28 14.30 -15.22
CA ALA A 22 -22.12 13.45 -15.46
C ALA A 22 -22.19 12.80 -16.87
N PRO A 23 -21.08 12.72 -17.61
CA PRO A 23 -21.06 12.02 -18.89
C PRO A 23 -21.13 10.50 -18.68
N GLU A 24 -22.07 9.85 -19.37
CA GLU A 24 -22.15 8.40 -19.46
C GLU A 24 -21.04 7.84 -20.37
N PRO A 25 -20.45 6.66 -20.07
CA PRO A 25 -19.48 6.03 -20.95
C PRO A 25 -20.17 5.43 -22.18
N VAL A 26 -19.98 6.05 -23.34
CA VAL A 26 -20.47 5.54 -24.63
C VAL A 26 -19.70 4.27 -25.03
N LEU A 27 -20.44 3.17 -25.20
CA LEU A 27 -19.93 1.90 -25.69
C LEU A 27 -19.67 1.97 -27.20
N ASN A 28 -18.42 2.25 -27.61
CA ASN A 28 -18.02 2.10 -29.00
C ASN A 28 -17.67 0.65 -29.32
N THR A 29 -18.63 -0.06 -29.90
CA THR A 29 -18.40 -1.31 -30.65
C THR A 29 -17.58 -1.02 -31.92
N VAL A 30 -16.43 -1.68 -32.09
CA VAL A 30 -15.65 -1.61 -33.34
C VAL A 30 -15.19 -3.02 -33.74
N GLY A 31 -15.69 -3.49 -34.89
CA GLY A 31 -15.11 -4.53 -35.77
C GLY A 31 -14.59 -5.83 -35.12
N LEU A 32 -15.43 -6.86 -35.11
CA LEU A 32 -15.04 -8.23 -34.76
C LEU A 32 -15.09 -9.12 -36.03
N ASP A 33 -14.20 -8.85 -36.99
CA ASP A 33 -14.15 -9.54 -38.30
C ASP A 33 -12.69 -9.85 -38.72
N VAL A 34 -12.05 -10.84 -38.09
CA VAL A 34 -10.85 -11.51 -38.62
C VAL A 34 -10.96 -13.02 -38.38
N PRO A 35 -10.89 -13.87 -39.42
CA PRO A 35 -11.18 -15.30 -39.31
C PRO A 35 -10.04 -16.12 -38.69
N ILE A 36 -10.40 -17.32 -38.22
CA ILE A 36 -9.50 -18.29 -37.59
C ILE A 36 -8.81 -19.16 -38.67
N GLU A 37 -7.57 -19.55 -38.37
CA GLU A 37 -6.75 -20.66 -38.95
C GLU A 37 -5.56 -20.33 -39.89
N ALA A 38 -4.51 -21.15 -39.70
CA ALA A 38 -3.33 -21.37 -40.53
C ALA A 38 -2.25 -20.27 -40.67
N ARG A 39 -1.21 -20.33 -39.81
CA ARG A 39 0.08 -20.94 -40.21
C ARG A 39 1.07 -21.08 -39.04
N ALA A 40 1.68 -22.25 -38.94
CA ALA A 40 2.87 -22.50 -38.13
C ALA A 40 4.13 -22.56 -39.02
N ILE A 41 5.30 -22.69 -38.36
CA ILE A 41 6.59 -23.23 -38.86
C ILE A 41 7.62 -22.24 -39.46
N LEU A 42 8.74 -22.12 -38.72
CA LEU A 42 10.10 -21.58 -39.03
C LEU A 42 10.26 -20.04 -39.06
N SER A 43 11.35 -19.46 -38.55
CA SER A 43 12.72 -20.00 -38.41
C SER A 43 13.19 -20.22 -36.96
N GLY A 44 13.94 -21.31 -36.74
CA GLY A 44 14.71 -21.50 -35.52
C GLY A 44 16.08 -20.83 -35.61
N GLY A 45 16.48 -20.13 -34.56
CA GLY A 45 17.87 -19.77 -34.28
C GLY A 45 18.28 -20.44 -32.97
N GLU A 46 19.09 -21.49 -33.07
CA GLU A 46 19.62 -22.20 -31.91
C GLU A 46 20.84 -21.44 -31.35
N GLU A 47 20.58 -20.30 -30.72
CA GLU A 47 21.58 -19.54 -29.97
C GLU A 47 21.29 -19.67 -28.48
N ALA A 48 22.10 -20.51 -27.83
CA ALA A 48 22.22 -20.74 -26.39
C ALA A 48 20.93 -20.65 -25.57
N ALA A 49 20.56 -21.77 -24.95
CA ALA A 49 19.64 -21.75 -23.80
C ALA A 49 20.26 -20.93 -22.65
N VAL A 50 20.08 -19.61 -22.70
CA VAL A 50 20.21 -18.72 -21.56
C VAL A 50 19.06 -19.10 -20.64
N LEU A 51 19.37 -20.09 -19.79
CA LEU A 51 18.71 -20.40 -18.52
C LEU A 51 18.96 -19.24 -17.54
N ASP A 52 18.64 -18.02 -17.99
CA ASP A 52 18.14 -16.97 -17.12
C ASP A 52 17.00 -17.63 -16.35
N LYS A 53 17.22 -17.83 -15.06
CA LYS A 53 16.17 -18.28 -14.14
C LYS A 53 15.06 -17.24 -14.25
N ARG A 54 14.01 -17.56 -15.01
CA ARG A 54 12.81 -16.72 -15.13
C ARG A 54 12.07 -16.77 -13.80
N ILE A 55 12.59 -16.01 -12.85
CA ILE A 55 11.92 -15.59 -11.62
C ILE A 55 10.66 -14.88 -12.11
N GLU A 56 9.49 -15.45 -11.85
CA GLU A 56 8.23 -14.84 -12.26
C GLU A 56 8.11 -13.43 -11.65
N PRO A 57 7.48 -12.47 -12.36
CA PRO A 57 7.42 -11.09 -11.93
C PRO A 57 6.87 -10.97 -10.51
N ILE A 58 7.56 -10.19 -9.68
CA ILE A 58 7.21 -10.07 -8.27
C ILE A 58 5.91 -9.28 -8.13
N THR A 59 4.93 -9.85 -7.44
CA THR A 59 3.60 -9.25 -7.24
C THR A 59 3.27 -9.09 -5.77
N THR A 60 2.43 -8.11 -5.45
CA THR A 60 1.90 -7.85 -4.11
C THR A 60 0.38 -7.93 -4.11
N SER A 61 -0.20 -8.65 -3.15
CA SER A 61 -1.65 -8.74 -2.94
C SER A 61 -2.00 -8.55 -1.47
N ILE A 62 -2.95 -7.66 -1.17
CA ILE A 62 -3.56 -7.55 0.15
C ILE A 62 -4.47 -8.75 0.37
N LEU A 63 -4.35 -9.43 1.51
CA LEU A 63 -5.14 -10.61 1.87
C LEU A 63 -6.30 -10.26 2.81
N VAL A 64 -6.00 -9.49 3.86
CA VAL A 64 -6.92 -9.10 4.94
C VAL A 64 -6.52 -7.72 5.42
N ALA A 65 -7.48 -6.86 5.74
CA ALA A 65 -7.26 -5.58 6.41
C ALA A 65 -8.20 -5.43 7.61
N ALA A 66 -7.69 -4.92 8.74
CA ALA A 66 -8.45 -4.76 9.98
C ALA A 66 -7.97 -3.51 10.75
N GLY A 67 -8.90 -2.76 11.33
CA GLY A 67 -8.64 -1.49 12.02
C GLY A 67 -9.50 -0.36 11.46
N SER A 68 -9.11 0.89 11.74
CA SER A 68 -9.77 2.07 11.19
C SER A 68 -9.56 2.20 9.68
N ALA A 69 -10.59 2.65 8.96
CA ALA A 69 -10.55 2.79 7.50
C ALA A 69 -9.45 3.75 7.01
N ALA A 70 -9.11 4.77 7.80
CA ALA A 70 -8.03 5.69 7.48
C ALA A 70 -6.65 5.00 7.56
N ALA A 71 -6.44 4.18 8.60
CA ALA A 71 -5.20 3.44 8.79
C ALA A 71 -5.02 2.35 7.72
N THR A 72 -6.04 1.54 7.43
CA THR A 72 -5.96 0.52 6.37
C THR A 72 -5.74 1.15 5.00
N ALA A 73 -6.44 2.24 4.65
CA ALA A 73 -6.23 2.96 3.39
C ALA A 73 -4.80 3.52 3.23
N ALA A 74 -4.17 3.97 4.33
CA ALA A 74 -2.78 4.43 4.31
C ALA A 74 -1.78 3.28 4.02
N VAL A 75 -2.01 2.10 4.58
CA VAL A 75 -1.20 0.90 4.27
C VAL A 75 -1.42 0.44 2.83
N ASP A 76 -2.68 0.37 2.39
CA ASP A 76 -3.02 -0.02 1.01
C ASP A 76 -2.39 0.92 -0.03
N ALA A 77 -2.36 2.23 0.23
CA ALA A 77 -1.70 3.21 -0.61
C ALA A 77 -0.18 3.02 -0.67
N ALA A 78 0.45 2.71 0.48
CA ALA A 78 1.88 2.41 0.55
C ALA A 78 2.24 1.13 -0.25
N VAL A 79 1.45 0.07 -0.11
CA VAL A 79 1.63 -1.20 -0.85
C VAL A 79 1.49 -0.97 -2.36
N LYS A 80 0.48 -0.20 -2.79
CA LYS A 80 0.27 0.12 -4.22
C LYS A 80 1.42 0.96 -4.80
N ALA A 81 1.96 1.91 -4.04
CA ALA A 81 3.09 2.74 -4.47
C ALA A 81 4.37 1.90 -4.72
N ILE A 82 4.68 0.96 -3.83
CA ILE A 82 5.92 0.17 -3.89
C ILE A 82 5.80 -1.10 -4.75
N GLY A 83 4.58 -1.54 -5.09
CA GLY A 83 4.33 -2.72 -5.91
C GLY A 83 4.98 -2.67 -7.30
N ASN A 84 5.19 -1.48 -7.88
CA ASN A 84 5.96 -1.33 -9.13
C ASN A 84 7.48 -1.35 -8.90
N ALA A 85 7.96 -0.86 -7.75
CA ALA A 85 9.39 -0.78 -7.44
C ALA A 85 10.03 -2.16 -7.23
N ILE A 86 9.26 -3.18 -6.82
CA ILE A 86 9.78 -4.54 -6.60
C ILE A 86 9.63 -5.49 -7.80
N LYS A 87 8.77 -5.18 -8.78
CA LYS A 87 8.50 -6.05 -9.96
C LYS A 87 9.76 -6.43 -10.76
N GLY A 88 10.72 -5.51 -10.84
CA GLY A 88 11.97 -5.70 -11.59
C GLY A 88 13.09 -6.40 -10.80
N LEU A 89 12.86 -6.81 -9.56
CA LEU A 89 13.88 -7.47 -8.74
C LEU A 89 13.90 -8.98 -9.05
N GLN A 90 15.01 -9.47 -9.60
CA GLN A 90 15.22 -10.90 -9.89
C GLN A 90 15.75 -11.70 -8.67
N ASN A 91 16.07 -11.03 -7.56
CA ASN A 91 16.53 -11.68 -6.33
C ASN A 91 15.42 -11.59 -5.26
N TRP A 92 14.93 -12.75 -4.83
CA TRP A 92 13.81 -12.86 -3.88
C TRP A 92 14.08 -12.21 -2.52
N ASP A 93 15.27 -12.45 -1.95
CA ASP A 93 15.63 -11.91 -0.64
C ASP A 93 15.79 -10.39 -0.69
N LYS A 94 16.38 -9.87 -1.78
CA LYS A 94 16.43 -8.43 -2.04
C LYS A 94 15.03 -7.84 -2.22
N ALA A 95 14.12 -8.53 -2.91
CA ALA A 95 12.75 -8.06 -3.08
C ALA A 95 11.97 -8.00 -1.77
N ARG A 96 12.18 -8.97 -0.88
CA ARG A 96 11.63 -8.98 0.48
C ARG A 96 12.18 -7.82 1.32
N GLU A 97 13.48 -7.59 1.26
CA GLU A 97 14.14 -6.48 1.96
C GLU A 97 13.67 -5.10 1.45
N GLU A 98 13.65 -4.90 0.13
CA GLU A 98 13.20 -3.66 -0.51
C GLU A 98 11.71 -3.42 -0.29
N PHE A 99 10.86 -4.45 -0.37
CA PHE A 99 9.44 -4.36 0.00
C PHE A 99 9.31 -3.84 1.43
N THR A 100 9.91 -4.54 2.40
CA THR A 100 9.69 -4.26 3.83
C THR A 100 10.21 -2.86 4.18
N LYS A 101 11.41 -2.49 3.70
CA LYS A 101 11.95 -1.12 3.88
C LYS A 101 11.07 -0.05 3.25
N LYS A 102 10.71 -0.19 1.96
CA LYS A 102 9.97 0.85 1.23
C LYS A 102 8.52 0.98 1.69
N VAL A 103 7.82 -0.13 1.92
CA VAL A 103 6.41 -0.09 2.35
C VAL A 103 6.28 0.55 3.73
N THR A 104 7.16 0.22 4.68
CA THR A 104 7.15 0.85 6.01
C THR A 104 7.56 2.33 5.95
N ALA A 105 8.47 2.72 5.04
CA ALA A 105 8.80 4.12 4.80
C ALA A 105 7.60 4.91 4.22
N GLU A 106 6.91 4.37 3.21
CA GLU A 106 5.70 4.99 2.64
C GLU A 106 4.55 5.05 3.63
N MET A 107 4.31 3.99 4.42
CA MET A 107 3.35 4.00 5.52
C MET A 107 3.68 5.12 6.51
N TRP A 108 4.94 5.22 6.93
CA TRP A 108 5.35 6.26 7.87
C TRP A 108 5.21 7.65 7.26
N ALA A 109 5.58 7.86 5.99
CA ALA A 109 5.42 9.14 5.30
C ALA A 109 3.94 9.61 5.25
N LYS A 110 2.99 8.67 5.20
CA LYS A 110 1.53 8.93 5.16
C LYS A 110 0.86 8.90 6.55
N ALA A 111 1.58 8.55 7.61
CA ALA A 111 1.02 8.42 8.96
C ALA A 111 0.72 9.77 9.61
N ASP A 112 -0.46 9.92 10.23
CA ASP A 112 -0.67 10.97 11.22
C ASP A 112 0.22 10.72 12.44
N LYS A 113 1.23 11.57 12.62
CA LYS A 113 2.19 11.50 13.74
C LYS A 113 1.53 11.74 15.10
N LYS A 114 0.37 12.39 15.15
CA LYS A 114 -0.36 12.59 16.40
C LYS A 114 -1.05 11.29 16.83
N ALA A 115 -1.72 10.61 15.90
CA ALA A 115 -2.38 9.32 16.16
C ALA A 115 -1.42 8.14 16.31
N PHE A 116 -0.28 8.14 15.61
CA PHE A 116 0.63 6.98 15.52
C PHE A 116 2.07 7.31 15.94
N SER A 117 2.70 6.38 16.65
CA SER A 117 4.08 6.46 17.14
C SER A 117 5.07 5.74 16.23
N ALA A 118 4.64 4.68 15.55
CA ALA A 118 5.44 3.93 14.59
C ALA A 118 4.58 3.30 13.48
N ALA A 119 5.21 3.02 12.34
CA ALA A 119 4.75 2.06 11.34
C ALA A 119 5.66 0.83 11.40
N VAL A 120 5.08 -0.37 11.29
CA VAL A 120 5.81 -1.65 11.35
C VAL A 120 5.27 -2.58 10.24
N CYS A 121 6.17 -3.30 9.57
CA CYS A 121 5.80 -4.45 8.74
C CYS A 121 6.64 -5.66 9.15
N TYR A 122 5.97 -6.80 9.39
CA TYR A 122 6.62 -8.01 9.88
C TYR A 122 5.96 -9.30 9.37
N ASN A 123 6.74 -10.32 9.00
CA ASN A 123 6.25 -11.59 8.43
C ASN A 123 6.19 -12.78 9.42
N MET A 124 6.55 -12.60 10.69
CA MET A 124 6.48 -13.66 11.70
C MET A 124 5.58 -13.27 12.88
N GLY A 125 5.41 -14.17 13.85
CA GLY A 125 4.60 -13.90 15.04
C GLY A 125 5.16 -12.77 15.92
N TYR A 126 4.28 -11.94 16.47
CA TYR A 126 4.63 -10.80 17.33
C TYR A 126 3.58 -10.58 18.43
N ASP A 127 3.92 -9.79 19.43
CA ASP A 127 2.97 -9.16 20.35
C ASP A 127 2.99 -7.65 20.14
N ALA A 128 1.83 -7.05 19.87
CA ALA A 128 1.66 -5.60 19.83
C ALA A 128 0.21 -5.25 20.22
N PRO A 129 -0.07 -4.91 21.49
CA PRO A 129 -1.43 -4.86 22.01
C PRO A 129 -2.27 -3.66 21.52
N ASN A 130 -1.64 -2.63 20.96
CA ASN A 130 -2.30 -1.38 20.61
C ASN A 130 -1.91 -0.88 19.21
N ILE A 131 -2.37 -1.62 18.21
CA ILE A 131 -2.12 -1.35 16.79
C ILE A 131 -3.38 -0.83 16.08
N ASP A 132 -3.20 -0.27 14.89
CA ASP A 132 -4.27 0.05 13.96
C ASP A 132 -3.86 -0.21 12.50
N GLY A 133 -4.83 -0.34 11.61
CA GLY A 133 -4.62 -0.54 10.18
C GLY A 133 -3.79 -1.78 9.87
N LYS A 134 -4.04 -2.90 10.56
CA LYS A 134 -3.38 -4.18 10.29
C LYS A 134 -3.84 -4.71 8.94
N THR A 135 -2.98 -4.56 7.94
CA THR A 135 -3.15 -5.12 6.59
C THR A 135 -2.12 -6.22 6.38
N SER A 136 -2.58 -7.43 6.10
CA SER A 136 -1.73 -8.56 5.73
C SER A 136 -1.49 -8.55 4.22
N VAL A 137 -0.23 -8.42 3.82
CA VAL A 137 0.22 -8.19 2.44
C VAL A 137 1.12 -9.34 2.01
N GLN A 138 0.74 -10.03 0.95
CA GLN A 138 1.51 -11.15 0.41
C GLN A 138 2.33 -10.73 -0.81
N ILE A 139 3.64 -10.90 -0.73
CA ILE A 139 4.54 -10.89 -1.88
C ILE A 139 4.53 -12.29 -2.50
N LYS A 140 4.53 -12.39 -3.84
CA LYS A 140 4.67 -13.63 -4.60
C LYS A 140 5.70 -13.50 -5.73
N SER A 141 6.38 -14.60 -6.04
CA SER A 141 7.15 -14.81 -7.26
C SER A 141 7.24 -16.32 -7.53
N GLY A 142 6.48 -16.82 -8.52
CA GLY A 142 6.36 -18.27 -8.74
C GLY A 142 5.78 -18.97 -7.53
N LEU A 143 6.44 -20.06 -7.12
CA LEU A 143 6.09 -20.82 -5.92
C LEU A 143 6.50 -20.11 -4.62
N LEU A 144 7.35 -19.07 -4.70
CA LEU A 144 7.80 -18.31 -3.53
C LEU A 144 6.71 -17.31 -3.10
N LYS A 145 6.38 -17.33 -1.81
CA LYS A 145 5.40 -16.41 -1.21
C LYS A 145 5.79 -16.07 0.22
N THR A 146 5.52 -14.83 0.64
CA THR A 146 5.69 -14.39 2.03
C THR A 146 4.62 -13.36 2.35
N SER A 147 3.92 -13.55 3.47
CA SER A 147 2.92 -12.60 3.97
C SER A 147 3.54 -11.74 5.08
N TYR A 148 3.33 -10.44 5.02
CA TYR A 148 3.74 -9.45 6.03
C TYR A 148 2.49 -8.82 6.62
N ASP A 149 2.41 -8.75 7.94
CA ASP A 149 1.44 -7.90 8.62
C ASP A 149 2.05 -6.51 8.75
N CYS A 150 1.46 -5.55 8.05
CA CYS A 150 1.80 -4.14 8.08
C CYS A 150 0.75 -3.38 8.90
N PHE A 151 1.18 -2.59 9.89
CA PHE A 151 0.30 -1.87 10.80
C PHE A 151 0.97 -0.62 11.39
N PHE A 152 0.16 0.24 12.00
CA PHE A 152 0.65 1.34 12.83
C PHE A 152 0.55 0.98 14.31
N MET A 153 1.52 1.43 15.11
CA MET A 153 1.39 1.50 16.56
C MET A 153 0.77 2.85 16.92
N LYS A 154 -0.27 2.85 17.75
CA LYS A 154 -0.90 4.11 18.20
C LYS A 154 0.07 4.94 19.05
N ALA A 155 -0.24 6.22 19.26
CA ALA A 155 0.50 7.05 20.20
C ALA A 155 0.28 6.58 21.66
N GLY A 156 1.21 6.93 22.54
CA GLY A 156 1.22 6.49 23.95
C GLY A 156 2.17 5.32 24.22
N ALA A 157 2.15 4.86 25.47
CA ALA A 157 2.99 3.79 26.01
C ALA A 157 2.68 2.42 25.38
N ASN A 158 3.28 2.14 24.22
CA ASN A 158 3.00 0.97 23.39
C ASN A 158 4.27 0.17 23.09
N THR A 159 4.13 -1.13 22.91
CA THR A 159 5.25 -2.04 22.59
C THR A 159 4.93 -2.88 21.36
N PHE A 160 5.97 -3.19 20.60
CA PHE A 160 6.00 -4.28 19.63
C PHE A 160 7.16 -5.20 20.02
N GLN A 161 6.87 -6.50 20.14
CA GLN A 161 7.81 -7.55 20.47
C GLN A 161 7.76 -8.62 19.39
N ALA A 162 8.83 -8.80 18.63
CA ALA A 162 8.94 -9.90 17.68
C ALA A 162 9.16 -11.24 18.41
N LYS A 163 8.63 -12.33 17.85
CA LYS A 163 8.87 -13.72 18.29
C LYS A 163 9.78 -14.47 17.30
N GLY A 164 10.70 -13.76 16.66
CA GLY A 164 11.50 -14.26 15.55
C GLY A 164 12.64 -13.32 15.16
N ASP A 165 13.13 -13.46 13.92
CA ASP A 165 14.27 -12.71 13.43
C ASP A 165 13.96 -11.22 13.17
N GLY A 166 14.91 -10.35 13.54
CA GLY A 166 14.82 -8.90 13.39
C GLY A 166 15.44 -8.31 12.13
N GLY A 167 15.89 -9.14 11.18
CA GLY A 167 16.53 -8.71 9.94
C GLY A 167 15.58 -8.02 8.97
N PHE A 168 16.11 -7.15 8.11
CA PHE A 168 15.29 -6.32 7.20
C PHE A 168 14.47 -7.09 6.14
N GLN A 169 14.78 -8.36 5.90
CA GLN A 169 13.96 -9.26 5.08
C GLN A 169 12.64 -9.68 5.76
N ASN A 170 12.59 -9.57 7.09
CA ASN A 170 11.49 -10.01 7.93
C ASN A 170 10.79 -8.80 8.55
N LEU A 171 11.56 -7.88 9.14
CA LEU A 171 11.09 -6.73 9.92
C LEU A 171 11.60 -5.38 9.36
N ALA A 172 10.71 -4.42 9.19
CA ALA A 172 11.07 -3.01 9.23
C ALA A 172 10.13 -2.25 10.17
N ALA A 173 10.70 -1.28 10.86
CA ALA A 173 9.98 -0.31 11.67
C ALA A 173 10.46 1.11 11.32
N GLN A 174 9.53 2.05 11.27
CA GLN A 174 9.80 3.48 11.09
C GLN A 174 9.04 4.23 12.18
N HIS A 175 9.74 5.11 12.88
CA HIS A 175 9.23 5.80 14.06
C HIS A 175 9.93 7.16 14.22
N ASP A 176 9.46 7.97 15.17
CA ASP A 176 10.17 9.17 15.60
C ASP A 176 10.82 8.98 16.98
N SER A 177 11.27 10.06 17.60
CA SER A 177 11.97 10.09 18.89
C SER A 177 11.13 9.62 20.08
N ARG A 178 9.82 9.40 19.93
CA ARG A 178 8.98 8.76 20.96
C ARG A 178 9.25 7.28 21.14
N CYS A 179 9.88 6.63 20.16
CA CYS A 179 10.16 5.19 20.21
C CYS A 179 11.66 4.88 20.23
N THR A 180 12.01 3.79 20.92
CA THR A 180 13.36 3.22 21.01
C THR A 180 13.33 1.76 20.58
N TYR A 181 14.22 1.37 19.67
CA TYR A 181 14.36 0.00 19.19
C TYR A 181 15.54 -0.71 19.88
N ASP A 182 15.24 -1.78 20.61
CA ASP A 182 16.22 -2.71 21.16
C ASP A 182 16.47 -3.84 20.14
N LYS A 183 17.66 -3.81 19.53
CA LYS A 183 18.10 -4.81 18.55
C LYS A 183 18.31 -6.21 19.15
N LYS A 184 18.64 -6.32 20.44
CA LYS A 184 18.90 -7.61 21.11
C LYS A 184 17.59 -8.30 21.47
N ALA A 185 16.62 -7.53 21.95
CA ALA A 185 15.28 -8.03 22.25
C ALA A 185 14.35 -8.08 21.02
N VAL A 186 14.75 -7.52 19.87
CA VAL A 186 13.91 -7.31 18.68
C VAL A 186 12.58 -6.64 19.07
N LYS A 187 12.70 -5.56 19.84
CA LYS A 187 11.59 -4.89 20.54
C LYS A 187 11.57 -3.39 20.25
N LEU A 188 10.42 -2.87 19.85
CA LEU A 188 10.17 -1.42 19.76
C LEU A 188 9.33 -1.00 20.96
N THR A 189 9.76 0.05 21.68
CA THR A 189 9.03 0.61 22.82
C THR A 189 8.80 2.09 22.58
N CYS A 190 7.54 2.51 22.57
CA CYS A 190 7.07 3.87 22.31
C CYS A 190 6.46 4.51 23.57
N LYS A 191 6.46 5.83 23.64
CA LYS A 191 5.88 6.64 24.73
C LYS A 191 4.83 7.62 24.20
#